data_AF-A0A975ZR95-F1
#
_entry.id   AF-A0A975ZR95-F1
#
_cell.length_a   1.000
_cell.length_b   1.000
_cell.length_c   1.000
_cell.angle_alpha   90.00
_cell.angle_beta   90.00
_cell.angle_gamma   90.00
#
_symmetry.space_group_name_H-M   'P 1'
#
loop_
_entity.id
_entity.type
_entity.pdbx_description
1 polymer ?
#
loop_
_entity_poly.entity_id
_entity_poly.type
_entity_poly.pdbx_seq_one_letter_code
_entity_poly.pdbx_strand_id
1 'polypeptide(L)'
;MKSSAFIKIVAEAYRVEEKTVTLYARFMKEAGLITSGARGVNAPHMHPRDAVRLTIALLATGTAAHAVQLYQRFASMTYQPDRYNGPHPASLGVHEGATLESVLLHMFTADMFPEGVEGGGPFECSPYLELQENQRIATIEHSPLIDGKYQHGERKRAGLYFATRNRPEDMALEDRCAHGGIMVSRGIAPSALSQCALPFYLEWRDKVSWETMQKETEEESIRRHRDGDFTPDKGLWFERDLGEA
;
A
#
# COMPACT_ATOMS: atom_id res chain seq x y z
N MET A 1 2.29 7.64 14.39
CA MET A 1 2.73 8.78 13.55
C MET A 1 1.69 9.90 13.51
N LYS A 2 2.08 11.17 13.45
CA LYS A 2 1.19 12.35 13.29
C LYS A 2 0.91 12.67 11.83
N SER A 3 -0.16 13.43 11.57
CA SER A 3 -0.62 13.71 10.21
C SER A 3 0.43 14.41 9.32
N SER A 4 1.27 15.31 9.84
CA SER A 4 2.27 16.00 8.99
C SER A 4 3.36 15.05 8.51
N ALA A 5 3.89 14.19 9.40
CA ALA A 5 4.85 13.16 9.04
C ALA A 5 4.25 12.14 8.06
N PHE A 6 2.99 11.74 8.30
CA PHE A 6 2.24 10.87 7.39
C PHE A 6 2.14 11.42 5.97
N ILE A 7 1.76 12.69 5.81
CA ILE A 7 1.67 13.33 4.48
C ILE A 7 3.03 13.35 3.78
N LYS A 8 4.10 13.64 4.52
CA LYS A 8 5.47 13.65 3.97
C LYS A 8 5.90 12.27 3.48
N ILE A 9 5.65 11.22 4.28
CA ILE A 9 5.96 9.83 3.90
C ILE A 9 5.23 9.44 2.62
N VAL A 10 3.93 9.72 2.53
CA VAL A 10 3.13 9.39 1.34
C VAL A 10 3.61 10.19 0.12
N ALA A 11 3.87 11.48 0.28
CA ALA A 11 4.39 12.35 -0.77
C ALA A 11 5.75 11.85 -1.31
N GLU A 12 6.66 11.52 -0.40
CA GLU A 12 7.98 11.01 -0.74
C GLU A 12 7.92 9.64 -1.41
N ALA A 13 7.21 8.68 -0.80
CA ALA A 13 7.10 7.33 -1.30
C ALA A 13 6.48 7.30 -2.71
N TYR A 14 5.45 8.11 -2.94
CA TYR A 14 4.70 8.09 -4.19
C TYR A 14 5.18 9.12 -5.21
N ARG A 15 6.22 9.89 -4.85
CA ARG A 15 6.77 10.97 -5.69
C ARG A 15 5.71 11.99 -6.12
N VAL A 16 4.82 12.35 -5.20
CA VAL A 16 3.76 13.34 -5.38
C VAL A 16 4.08 14.57 -4.54
N GLU A 17 3.74 15.77 -5.02
CA GLU A 17 3.93 17.00 -4.24
C GLU A 17 3.17 16.95 -2.90
N GLU A 18 3.82 17.36 -1.81
CA GLU A 18 3.22 17.37 -0.46
C GLU A 18 1.90 18.14 -0.40
N LYS A 19 1.77 19.25 -1.16
CA LYS A 19 0.53 20.02 -1.26
C LYS A 19 -0.61 19.23 -1.88
N THR A 20 -0.33 18.44 -2.90
CA THR A 20 -1.31 17.55 -3.54
C THR A 20 -1.78 16.49 -2.55
N VAL A 21 -0.85 15.79 -1.88
CA VAL A 21 -1.21 14.79 -0.86
C VAL A 21 -2.01 15.42 0.29
N THR A 22 -1.63 16.62 0.73
CA THR A 22 -2.38 17.40 1.74
C THR A 22 -3.81 17.66 1.31
N LEU A 23 -4.04 18.03 0.04
CA LEU A 23 -5.38 18.31 -0.48
C LEU A 23 -6.25 17.04 -0.53
N TYR A 24 -5.69 15.92 -0.99
CA TYR A 24 -6.38 14.62 -0.95
C TYR A 24 -6.74 14.24 0.49
N ALA A 25 -5.76 14.29 1.40
CA ALA A 25 -5.98 13.97 2.80
C ALA A 25 -7.03 14.87 3.46
N ARG A 26 -7.11 16.15 3.08
CA ARG A 26 -8.16 17.05 3.55
C ARG A 26 -9.55 16.55 3.15
N PHE A 27 -9.81 16.31 1.87
CA PHE A 27 -11.11 15.80 1.42
C PHE A 27 -11.45 14.47 2.07
N MET A 28 -10.47 13.57 2.20
CA MET A 28 -10.66 12.28 2.85
C MET A 28 -10.98 12.43 4.35
N LYS A 29 -10.39 13.41 5.07
CA LYS A 29 -10.73 13.71 6.47
C LYS A 29 -12.13 14.27 6.62
N GLU A 30 -12.51 15.22 5.75
CA GLU A 30 -13.84 15.84 5.74
C GLU A 30 -14.93 14.78 5.49
N ALA A 31 -14.64 13.75 4.68
CA ALA A 31 -15.51 12.60 4.45
C ALA A 31 -15.47 11.54 5.57
N GLY A 32 -14.68 11.73 6.64
CA GLY A 32 -14.53 10.74 7.71
C GLY A 32 -13.81 9.45 7.29
N LEU A 33 -13.12 9.47 6.16
CA LEU A 33 -12.43 8.31 5.60
C LEU A 33 -11.01 8.15 6.15
N ILE A 34 -10.38 9.20 6.64
CA ILE A 34 -9.10 9.05 7.36
C ILE A 34 -9.15 9.76 8.69
N THR A 35 -8.27 9.36 9.60
CA THR A 35 -8.20 9.86 10.98
C THR A 35 -8.15 11.39 11.01
N SER A 36 -9.07 11.97 11.77
CA SER A 36 -9.20 13.41 12.03
C SER A 36 -9.47 13.66 13.51
N GLY A 37 -9.25 14.89 13.99
CA GLY A 37 -9.43 15.23 15.40
C GLY A 37 -8.76 16.54 15.79
N ALA A 38 -8.41 16.65 17.08
CA ALA A 38 -7.74 17.81 17.65
C ALA A 38 -6.43 18.14 16.92
N ARG A 39 -5.96 19.39 17.07
CA ARG A 39 -4.69 19.86 16.49
C ARG A 39 -3.60 19.92 17.56
N GLY A 40 -2.34 19.98 17.11
CA GLY A 40 -1.18 20.13 18.00
C GLY A 40 -0.81 18.84 18.74
N VAL A 41 -0.41 18.98 20.00
CA VAL A 41 0.09 17.85 20.83
C VAL A 41 -0.96 16.74 20.96
N ASN A 42 -2.24 17.11 21.03
CA ASN A 42 -3.37 16.18 21.18
C ASN A 42 -3.89 15.62 19.84
N ALA A 43 -3.20 15.86 18.72
CA ALA A 43 -3.62 15.33 17.45
C ALA A 43 -3.56 13.79 17.45
N PRO A 44 -4.59 13.11 16.92
CA PRO A 44 -4.60 11.65 16.86
C PRO A 44 -3.48 11.13 15.96
N HIS A 45 -3.05 9.90 16.22
CA HIS A 45 -2.10 9.21 15.37
C HIS A 45 -2.79 8.66 14.11
N MET A 46 -2.12 8.78 12.97
CA MET A 46 -2.56 8.14 11.73
C MET A 46 -2.37 6.63 11.82
N HIS A 47 -3.24 5.88 11.16
CA HIS A 47 -3.24 4.42 11.13
C HIS A 47 -2.84 3.87 9.76
N PRO A 48 -2.41 2.60 9.65
CA PRO A 48 -2.14 1.95 8.36
C PRO A 48 -3.32 2.04 7.39
N ARG A 49 -4.54 1.97 7.93
CA ARG A 49 -5.78 2.16 7.16
C ARG A 49 -5.83 3.53 6.48
N ASP A 50 -5.35 4.60 7.12
CA ASP A 50 -5.32 5.93 6.51
C ASP A 50 -4.39 5.97 5.30
N ALA A 51 -3.25 5.27 5.38
CA ALA A 51 -2.31 5.13 4.28
C ALA A 51 -2.96 4.42 3.10
N VAL A 52 -3.55 3.24 3.33
CA VAL A 52 -4.24 2.44 2.29
C VAL A 52 -5.32 3.26 1.58
N ARG A 53 -6.15 3.98 2.34
CA ARG A 53 -7.23 4.81 1.79
C ARG A 53 -6.68 5.94 0.91
N LEU A 54 -5.59 6.57 1.34
CA LEU A 54 -4.94 7.63 0.58
C LEU A 54 -4.20 7.08 -0.65
N THR A 55 -3.61 5.88 -0.58
CA THR A 55 -3.03 5.16 -1.73
C THR A 55 -4.07 4.92 -2.80
N ILE A 56 -5.22 4.32 -2.44
CA ILE A 56 -6.31 4.08 -3.38
C ILE A 56 -6.79 5.40 -3.98
N ALA A 57 -7.00 6.43 -3.16
CA ALA A 57 -7.47 7.73 -3.65
C ALA A 57 -6.52 8.39 -4.67
N LEU A 58 -5.20 8.38 -4.39
CA LEU A 58 -4.18 8.94 -5.28
C LEU A 58 -4.03 8.19 -6.60
N LEU A 59 -4.24 6.87 -6.60
CA LEU A 59 -4.20 6.07 -7.82
C LEU A 59 -5.50 6.17 -8.62
N ALA A 60 -6.64 6.27 -7.93
CA ALA A 60 -7.94 6.20 -8.56
C ALA A 60 -8.26 7.44 -9.40
N THR A 61 -7.65 8.59 -9.10
CA THR A 61 -7.88 9.83 -9.84
C THR A 61 -6.67 10.76 -9.84
N GLY A 62 -6.59 11.62 -10.85
CA GLY A 62 -5.61 12.72 -10.91
C GLY A 62 -6.06 13.97 -10.16
N THR A 63 -7.33 14.04 -9.74
CA THR A 63 -7.92 15.24 -9.13
C THR A 63 -8.48 14.97 -7.74
N ALA A 64 -8.06 15.77 -6.75
CA ALA A 64 -8.49 15.61 -5.37
C ALA A 64 -10.01 15.76 -5.16
N ALA A 65 -10.69 16.50 -6.04
CA ALA A 65 -12.14 16.71 -5.99
C ALA A 65 -12.96 15.41 -6.11
N HIS A 66 -12.46 14.41 -6.84
CA HIS A 66 -13.11 13.11 -7.02
C HIS A 66 -12.54 12.02 -6.10
N ALA A 67 -11.59 12.37 -5.22
CA ALA A 67 -10.84 11.41 -4.41
C ALA A 67 -11.75 10.51 -3.57
N VAL A 68 -12.75 11.11 -2.90
CA VAL A 68 -13.67 10.40 -2.00
C VAL A 68 -14.55 9.40 -2.78
N GLN A 69 -15.19 9.87 -3.86
CA GLN A 69 -16.07 9.05 -4.68
C GLN A 69 -15.33 7.87 -5.30
N LEU A 70 -14.16 8.14 -5.89
CA LEU A 70 -13.38 7.10 -6.58
C LEU A 70 -12.69 6.16 -5.59
N TYR A 71 -12.24 6.63 -4.43
CA TYR A 71 -11.80 5.75 -3.35
C TYR A 71 -12.91 4.76 -2.97
N GLN A 72 -14.12 5.24 -2.66
CA GLN A 72 -15.21 4.37 -2.20
C GLN A 72 -15.51 3.28 -3.22
N ARG A 73 -15.48 3.65 -4.50
CA ARG A 73 -15.71 2.74 -5.62
C ARG A 73 -14.64 1.65 -5.74
N PHE A 74 -13.36 2.02 -5.67
CA PHE A 74 -12.26 1.07 -5.78
C PHE A 74 -12.07 0.23 -4.51
N ALA A 75 -12.22 0.83 -3.33
CA ALA A 75 -12.06 0.18 -2.05
C ALA A 75 -13.01 -1.01 -1.86
N SER A 76 -14.24 -0.92 -2.39
CA SER A 76 -15.25 -1.97 -2.32
C SER A 76 -15.15 -3.03 -3.43
N MET A 77 -14.19 -2.92 -4.35
CA MET A 77 -14.02 -3.95 -5.39
C MET A 77 -13.60 -5.26 -4.73
N THR A 78 -14.25 -6.35 -5.14
CA THR A 78 -13.99 -7.67 -4.59
C THR A 78 -13.05 -8.45 -5.49
N TYR A 79 -12.25 -9.31 -4.89
CA TYR A 79 -11.39 -10.24 -5.58
C TYR A 79 -12.20 -11.19 -6.50
N GLN A 80 -11.69 -11.40 -7.72
CA GLN A 80 -12.28 -12.24 -8.76
C GLN A 80 -11.36 -13.43 -9.04
N PRO A 81 -11.53 -14.57 -8.33
CA PRO A 81 -10.65 -15.72 -8.47
C PRO A 81 -10.71 -16.40 -9.85
N ASP A 82 -11.80 -16.19 -10.60
CA ASP A 82 -12.04 -16.73 -11.93
C ASP A 82 -11.26 -16.01 -13.04
N ARG A 83 -10.82 -14.78 -12.79
CA ARG A 83 -10.11 -13.95 -13.76
C ARG A 83 -8.59 -14.03 -13.66
N TYR A 84 -8.09 -14.98 -12.88
CA TYR A 84 -6.67 -15.09 -12.56
C TYR A 84 -6.11 -16.51 -12.80
N ASN A 85 -4.80 -16.56 -13.08
CA ASN A 85 -4.02 -17.77 -13.31
C ASN A 85 -2.88 -17.88 -12.28
N GLY A 86 -3.05 -18.72 -11.25
CA GLY A 86 -1.94 -19.16 -10.40
C GLY A 86 -2.29 -19.25 -8.90
N PRO A 87 -1.35 -19.70 -8.06
CA PRO A 87 -1.41 -19.49 -6.62
C PRO A 87 -1.02 -18.05 -6.24
N HIS A 88 -1.49 -17.59 -5.08
CA HIS A 88 -1.04 -16.34 -4.45
C HIS A 88 -0.37 -16.65 -3.12
N PRO A 89 0.63 -15.87 -2.70
CA PRO A 89 1.22 -16.04 -1.39
C PRO A 89 0.21 -15.69 -0.30
N ALA A 90 0.17 -16.51 0.75
CA ALA A 90 -0.73 -16.32 1.88
C ALA A 90 -0.50 -14.96 2.58
N SER A 91 0.70 -14.40 2.48
CA SER A 91 1.08 -13.09 3.01
C SER A 91 0.30 -11.92 2.41
N LEU A 92 -0.38 -12.09 1.28
CA LEU A 92 -1.31 -11.08 0.74
C LEU A 92 -2.69 -11.11 1.41
N GLY A 93 -3.00 -12.12 2.23
CA GLY A 93 -4.24 -12.20 3.01
C GLY A 93 -5.52 -12.36 2.17
N VAL A 94 -5.39 -12.86 0.94
CA VAL A 94 -6.49 -12.95 -0.02
C VAL A 94 -7.36 -14.15 0.29
N HIS A 95 -8.67 -13.92 0.31
CA HIS A 95 -9.69 -14.94 0.49
C HIS A 95 -10.92 -14.58 -0.36
N GLU A 96 -11.88 -15.49 -0.49
CA GLU A 96 -13.11 -15.21 -1.22
C GLU A 96 -13.86 -14.03 -0.59
N GLY A 97 -14.27 -13.06 -1.42
CA GLY A 97 -14.96 -11.87 -0.96
C GLY A 97 -14.05 -10.77 -0.42
N ALA A 98 -12.73 -11.01 -0.30
CA ALA A 98 -11.77 -9.98 0.07
C ALA A 98 -11.90 -8.76 -0.85
N THR A 99 -11.88 -7.56 -0.27
CA THR A 99 -11.91 -6.30 -1.02
C THR A 99 -10.50 -5.80 -1.30
N LEU A 100 -10.36 -4.90 -2.26
CA LEU A 100 -9.09 -4.21 -2.52
C LEU A 100 -8.56 -3.54 -1.23
N GLU A 101 -9.42 -2.83 -0.50
CA GLU A 101 -9.01 -2.19 0.76
C GLU A 101 -8.58 -3.22 1.81
N SER A 102 -9.28 -4.35 1.97
CA SER A 102 -8.91 -5.34 2.98
C SER A 102 -7.57 -6.01 2.66
N VAL A 103 -7.30 -6.29 1.39
CA VAL A 103 -6.02 -6.88 0.95
C VAL A 103 -4.87 -5.91 1.19
N LEU A 104 -5.01 -4.64 0.77
CA LEU A 104 -3.98 -3.62 1.02
C LEU A 104 -3.78 -3.35 2.51
N LEU A 105 -4.87 -3.34 3.30
CA LEU A 105 -4.77 -3.21 4.75
C LEU A 105 -4.02 -4.38 5.38
N HIS A 106 -4.29 -5.61 4.93
CA HIS A 106 -3.52 -6.77 5.37
C HIS A 106 -2.04 -6.59 5.05
N MET A 107 -1.68 -6.21 3.82
CA MET A 107 -0.29 -5.96 3.43
C MET A 107 0.41 -4.89 4.29
N PHE A 108 -0.31 -3.82 4.68
CA PHE A 108 0.24 -2.71 5.48
C PHE A 108 0.31 -3.00 6.98
N THR A 109 -0.32 -4.09 7.44
CA THR A 109 -0.40 -4.46 8.87
C THR A 109 0.24 -5.79 9.19
N ALA A 110 0.48 -6.63 8.18
CA ALA A 110 1.21 -7.88 8.32
C ALA A 110 2.66 -7.63 8.73
N ASP A 111 3.25 -8.63 9.36
CA ASP A 111 4.68 -8.63 9.62
C ASP A 111 5.43 -8.54 8.28
N MET A 112 6.27 -7.52 8.15
CA MET A 112 7.06 -7.30 6.94
C MET A 112 8.20 -8.31 6.79
N PHE A 113 8.67 -8.88 7.91
CA PHE A 113 9.83 -9.78 7.95
C PHE A 113 9.56 -11.01 8.82
N PRO A 114 8.52 -11.80 8.50
CA PRO A 114 8.14 -12.94 9.31
C PRO A 114 9.23 -14.02 9.27
N GLU A 115 9.68 -14.46 10.44
CA GLU A 115 10.65 -15.54 10.54
C GLU A 115 10.00 -16.91 10.26
N GLY A 116 10.65 -17.73 9.44
CA GLY A 116 10.23 -19.11 9.20
C GLY A 116 8.96 -19.29 8.35
N VAL A 117 8.45 -18.23 7.74
CA VAL A 117 7.31 -18.32 6.82
C VAL A 117 7.80 -18.50 5.39
N GLU A 118 7.36 -19.58 4.73
CA GLU A 118 7.65 -19.81 3.31
C GLU A 118 7.03 -18.70 2.45
N GLY A 119 7.85 -18.06 1.61
CA GLY A 119 7.44 -16.87 0.86
C GLY A 119 7.35 -15.58 1.71
N GLY A 120 7.81 -15.61 2.96
CA GLY A 120 8.08 -14.44 3.80
C GLY A 120 6.99 -13.36 3.82
N GLY A 121 7.41 -12.10 3.89
CA GLY A 121 6.51 -10.95 4.07
C GLY A 121 5.66 -10.60 2.83
N PRO A 122 4.61 -9.76 2.99
CA PRO A 122 3.74 -9.33 1.89
C PRO A 122 4.48 -8.61 0.75
N PHE A 123 5.62 -7.98 1.06
CA PHE A 123 6.40 -7.21 0.08
C PHE A 123 7.51 -8.02 -0.59
N GLU A 124 7.85 -9.21 -0.10
CA GLU A 124 8.85 -10.09 -0.73
C GLU A 124 8.40 -10.56 -2.11
N CYS A 125 7.09 -10.73 -2.33
CA CYS A 125 6.53 -11.04 -3.64
C CYS A 125 6.62 -9.89 -4.65
N SER A 126 7.14 -8.72 -4.25
CA SER A 126 7.24 -7.51 -5.06
C SER A 126 5.89 -7.09 -5.67
N PRO A 127 4.89 -6.75 -4.82
CA PRO A 127 3.54 -6.44 -5.29
C PRO A 127 3.50 -5.09 -6.04
N TYR A 128 3.03 -5.10 -7.28
CA TYR A 128 2.75 -3.93 -8.11
C TYR A 128 1.24 -3.70 -8.17
N LEU A 129 0.78 -2.59 -7.60
CA LEU A 129 -0.63 -2.21 -7.59
C LEU A 129 -0.93 -1.29 -8.77
N GLU A 130 -1.95 -1.60 -9.57
CA GLU A 130 -2.45 -0.73 -10.64
C GLU A 130 -3.97 -0.53 -10.51
N LEU A 131 -4.41 0.73 -10.64
CA LEU A 131 -5.82 1.08 -10.81
C LEU A 131 -6.05 1.58 -12.23
N GLN A 132 -6.98 0.94 -12.94
CA GLN A 132 -7.39 1.34 -14.27
C GLN A 132 -8.69 2.14 -14.13
N GLU A 133 -8.56 3.47 -14.13
CA GLU A 133 -9.64 4.41 -13.80
C GLU A 133 -10.86 4.15 -14.67
N ASN A 134 -10.71 4.13 -15.99
CA ASN A 134 -11.85 3.97 -16.91
C ASN A 134 -12.37 2.53 -16.95
N GLN A 135 -11.51 1.53 -16.68
CA GLN A 135 -11.93 0.13 -16.69
C GLN A 135 -12.62 -0.32 -15.41
N ARG A 136 -12.44 0.45 -14.32
CA ARG A 136 -12.92 0.10 -12.99
C ARG A 136 -12.42 -1.28 -12.57
N ILE A 137 -11.12 -1.47 -12.79
CA ILE A 137 -10.38 -2.67 -12.46
C ILE A 137 -9.20 -2.25 -11.60
N ALA A 138 -8.92 -3.02 -10.56
CA ALA A 138 -7.66 -2.95 -9.85
C ALA A 138 -6.92 -4.28 -9.98
N THR A 139 -5.61 -4.22 -10.13
CA THR A 139 -4.74 -5.39 -10.12
C THR A 139 -3.62 -5.24 -9.11
N ILE A 140 -3.24 -6.35 -8.48
CA ILE A 140 -2.00 -6.43 -7.69
C ILE A 140 -1.17 -7.55 -8.31
N GLU A 141 -0.26 -7.19 -9.20
CA GLU A 141 0.68 -8.14 -9.79
C GLU A 141 1.78 -8.49 -8.79
N HIS A 142 2.27 -9.71 -8.80
CA HIS A 142 3.37 -10.14 -7.95
C HIS A 142 4.20 -11.24 -8.62
N SER A 143 5.38 -11.48 -8.05
CA SER A 143 6.26 -12.56 -8.47
C SER A 143 5.66 -13.89 -8.03
N PRO A 144 5.65 -14.93 -8.89
CA PRO A 144 5.15 -16.25 -8.52
C PRO A 144 6.10 -16.91 -7.50
N LEU A 145 5.53 -17.68 -6.58
CA LEU A 145 6.27 -18.52 -5.65
C LEU A 145 6.46 -19.91 -6.29
N ILE A 146 7.70 -20.29 -6.58
CA ILE A 146 8.06 -21.57 -7.20
C ILE A 146 9.15 -22.20 -6.33
N ASP A 147 8.90 -23.42 -5.85
CA ASP A 147 9.81 -24.15 -4.96
C ASP A 147 10.25 -23.34 -3.73
N GLY A 148 9.30 -22.64 -3.10
CA GLY A 148 9.51 -21.82 -1.90
C GLY A 148 10.27 -20.52 -2.12
N LYS A 149 10.54 -20.12 -3.38
CA LYS A 149 11.24 -18.87 -3.73
C LYS A 149 10.45 -18.03 -4.73
N TYR A 150 10.48 -16.72 -4.56
CA TYR A 150 9.90 -15.80 -5.54
C TYR A 150 10.80 -15.72 -6.78
N GLN A 151 10.20 -15.90 -7.95
CA GLN A 151 10.91 -15.74 -9.22
C GLN A 151 10.67 -14.34 -9.78
N HIS A 152 11.65 -13.47 -9.59
CA HIS A 152 11.62 -12.10 -10.08
C HIS A 152 12.04 -12.01 -11.55
N GLY A 153 11.41 -11.12 -12.32
CA GLY A 153 11.80 -10.83 -13.71
C GLY A 153 11.22 -11.78 -14.76
N GLU A 154 10.46 -12.81 -14.38
CA GLU A 154 9.77 -13.67 -15.34
C GLU A 154 8.62 -12.94 -16.06
N ARG A 155 8.35 -13.34 -17.31
CA ARG A 155 7.25 -12.77 -18.12
C ARG A 155 5.85 -13.11 -17.59
N LYS A 156 5.73 -14.20 -16.81
CA LYS A 156 4.44 -14.62 -16.24
C LYS A 156 4.29 -14.04 -14.84
N ARG A 157 3.69 -12.86 -14.75
CA ARG A 157 3.29 -12.30 -13.46
C ARG A 157 2.03 -13.00 -12.96
N ALA A 158 2.07 -13.37 -11.70
CA ALA A 158 0.90 -13.66 -10.91
C ALA A 158 0.18 -12.35 -10.57
N GLY A 159 -1.11 -12.34 -10.31
CA GLY A 159 -1.83 -11.08 -10.13
C GLY A 159 -3.24 -11.20 -9.57
N LEU A 160 -3.53 -10.50 -8.50
CA LEU A 160 -4.87 -10.40 -7.96
C LEU A 160 -5.71 -9.49 -8.84
N TYR A 161 -6.92 -9.90 -9.20
CA TYR A 161 -7.85 -9.10 -9.98
C TYR A 161 -9.04 -8.69 -9.13
N PHE A 162 -9.36 -7.39 -9.12
CA PHE A 162 -10.50 -6.84 -8.39
C PHE A 162 -11.42 -6.07 -9.34
N ALA A 163 -12.71 -6.31 -9.16
CA ALA A 163 -13.78 -5.59 -9.85
C ALA A 163 -15.04 -5.57 -8.98
N THR A 164 -15.97 -4.66 -9.29
CA THR A 164 -17.30 -4.62 -8.66
C THR A 164 -18.12 -5.85 -9.11
N ARG A 165 -18.46 -6.75 -8.17
CA ARG A 165 -19.45 -7.82 -8.43
C ARG A 165 -20.82 -7.21 -8.71
N ASN A 166 -21.56 -7.80 -9.64
CA ASN A 166 -22.94 -7.40 -9.97
C ASN A 166 -23.08 -5.90 -10.27
N ARG A 167 -22.30 -5.40 -11.24
CA ARG A 167 -22.32 -3.99 -11.66
C ARG A 167 -23.77 -3.58 -12.02
N PRO A 168 -24.35 -2.60 -11.31
CA PRO A 168 -25.66 -2.04 -11.67
C PRO A 168 -25.67 -1.53 -13.12
N GLU A 169 -26.81 -1.59 -13.80
CA GLU A 169 -26.89 -1.27 -15.24
C GLU A 169 -26.58 0.20 -15.53
N ASP A 170 -27.01 1.10 -14.65
CA ASP A 170 -26.67 2.53 -14.64
C ASP A 170 -25.16 2.75 -14.52
N MET A 171 -24.51 2.08 -13.54
CA MET A 171 -23.06 2.13 -13.39
C MET A 171 -22.33 1.57 -14.63
N ALA A 172 -22.85 0.49 -15.20
CA ALA A 172 -22.30 -0.09 -16.43
C ALA A 172 -22.44 0.86 -17.62
N LEU A 173 -23.52 1.63 -17.71
CA LEU A 173 -23.72 2.64 -18.74
C LEU A 173 -22.74 3.80 -18.57
N GLU A 174 -22.60 4.35 -17.37
CA GLU A 174 -21.62 5.38 -17.06
C GLU A 174 -20.19 4.95 -17.42
N ASP A 175 -19.84 3.71 -17.07
CA ASP A 175 -18.53 3.16 -17.41
C ASP A 175 -18.36 3.01 -18.91
N ARG A 176 -19.35 2.51 -19.66
CA ARG A 176 -19.28 2.41 -21.12
C ARG A 176 -19.03 3.78 -21.77
N CYS A 177 -19.67 4.83 -21.26
CA CYS A 177 -19.42 6.20 -21.71
C CYS A 177 -17.99 6.66 -21.40
N ALA A 178 -17.45 6.29 -20.22
CA ALA A 178 -16.06 6.59 -19.83
C ALA A 178 -15.02 5.71 -20.57
N HIS A 179 -15.40 4.51 -20.99
CA HIS A 179 -14.54 3.55 -21.68
C HIS A 179 -14.22 3.94 -23.12
N GLY A 180 -15.04 4.77 -23.77
CA GLY A 180 -14.87 5.19 -25.16
C GLY A 180 -13.74 6.20 -25.42
N GLY A 181 -12.84 6.44 -24.46
CA GLY A 181 -11.81 7.46 -24.51
C GLY A 181 -10.38 6.96 -24.27
N ILE A 182 -9.48 7.87 -23.92
CA ILE A 182 -8.09 7.56 -23.58
C ILE A 182 -8.05 6.69 -22.34
N MET A 183 -7.37 5.55 -22.39
CA MET A 183 -7.18 4.68 -21.23
C MET A 183 -6.29 5.38 -20.21
N VAL A 184 -6.81 5.52 -18.98
CA VAL A 184 -6.07 6.06 -17.84
C VAL A 184 -5.86 4.94 -16.83
N SER A 185 -4.60 4.59 -16.60
CA SER A 185 -4.20 3.75 -15.49
C SER A 185 -3.09 4.44 -14.68
N ARG A 186 -3.08 4.16 -13.38
CA ARG A 186 -2.01 4.58 -12.48
C ARG A 186 -1.61 3.39 -11.65
N GLY A 187 -0.32 3.10 -11.65
CA GLY A 187 0.23 2.05 -10.83
C GLY A 187 1.35 2.56 -9.95
N ILE A 188 1.67 1.75 -8.95
CA ILE A 188 2.70 2.06 -7.97
C ILE A 188 3.61 0.86 -7.77
N ALA A 189 4.90 1.16 -7.77
CA ALA A 189 5.95 0.16 -7.64
C ALA A 189 5.95 -0.49 -6.24
N PRO A 190 6.44 -1.74 -6.12
CA PRO A 190 6.56 -2.43 -4.84
C PRO A 190 7.36 -1.65 -3.79
N SER A 191 8.44 -1.00 -4.21
CA SER A 191 9.31 -0.19 -3.35
C SER A 191 8.59 1.03 -2.76
N ALA A 192 7.73 1.68 -3.55
CA ALA A 192 6.94 2.80 -3.08
C ALA A 192 5.85 2.36 -2.09
N LEU A 193 5.19 1.22 -2.34
CA LEU A 193 4.23 0.64 -1.39
C LEU A 193 4.91 0.26 -0.07
N SER A 194 6.05 -0.43 -0.12
CA SER A 194 6.78 -0.82 1.08
C SER A 194 7.32 0.38 1.84
N GLN A 195 7.86 1.41 1.16
CA GLN A 195 8.31 2.65 1.78
C GLN A 195 7.18 3.38 2.54
N CYS A 196 5.96 3.34 2.01
CA CYS A 196 4.79 3.92 2.68
C CYS A 196 4.33 3.09 3.89
N ALA A 197 4.41 1.76 3.81
CA ALA A 197 3.99 0.86 4.88
C ALA A 197 5.02 0.74 6.02
N LEU A 198 6.31 0.85 5.71
CA LEU A 198 7.43 0.59 6.63
C LEU A 198 7.38 1.41 7.92
N PRO A 199 7.09 2.72 7.92
CA PRO A 199 6.97 3.51 9.15
C PRO A 199 5.94 2.94 10.13
N PHE A 200 4.80 2.44 9.62
CA PHE A 200 3.77 1.85 10.49
C PHE A 200 4.22 0.53 11.09
N TYR A 201 4.89 -0.31 10.30
CA TYR A 201 5.47 -1.55 10.79
C TYR A 201 6.50 -1.29 11.89
N LEU A 202 7.41 -0.34 11.68
CA LEU A 202 8.43 0.01 12.67
C LEU A 202 7.82 0.58 13.96
N GLU A 203 6.83 1.48 13.86
CA GLU A 203 6.13 1.98 15.06
C GLU A 203 5.43 0.87 15.84
N TRP A 204 4.79 -0.07 15.13
CA TRP A 204 4.13 -1.21 15.75
C TRP A 204 5.13 -2.16 16.41
N ARG A 205 6.25 -2.47 15.73
CA ARG A 205 7.29 -3.38 16.20
C ARG A 205 8.02 -2.82 17.42
N ASP A 206 8.53 -1.60 17.30
CA ASP A 206 9.44 -1.01 18.30
C ASP A 206 8.71 -0.27 19.41
N LYS A 207 7.39 -0.06 19.28
CA LYS A 207 6.57 0.73 20.21
C LYS A 207 7.06 2.17 20.40
N VAL A 208 7.79 2.70 19.42
CA VAL A 208 8.31 4.07 19.38
C VAL A 208 7.65 4.82 18.23
N SER A 209 7.36 6.11 18.38
CA SER A 209 6.79 6.90 17.29
C SER A 209 7.83 7.17 16.20
N TRP A 210 7.38 7.25 14.95
CA TRP A 210 8.20 7.53 13.78
C TRP A 210 8.96 8.85 13.93
N GLU A 211 8.33 9.87 14.50
CA GLU A 211 8.97 11.16 14.76
C GLU A 211 10.09 11.07 15.81
N THR A 212 9.99 10.14 16.74
CA THR A 212 11.09 9.86 17.68
C THR A 212 12.21 9.13 16.95
N MET A 213 11.89 8.09 16.17
CA MET A 213 12.87 7.34 15.37
C MET A 213 13.68 8.25 14.43
N GLN A 214 13.04 9.25 13.81
CA GLN A 214 13.71 10.20 12.92
C GLN A 214 14.67 11.17 13.64
N LYS A 215 14.54 11.34 14.96
CA LYS A 215 15.37 12.25 15.75
C LYS A 215 16.49 11.54 16.49
N GLU A 216 16.38 10.22 16.62
CA GLU A 216 17.36 9.41 17.32
C GLU A 216 18.68 9.43 16.58
N THR A 217 19.75 9.52 17.36
CA THR A 217 21.09 9.35 16.80
C THR A 217 21.30 7.89 16.42
N GLU A 218 22.27 7.66 15.52
CA GLU A 218 22.66 6.30 15.14
C GLU A 218 23.07 5.46 16.37
N GLU A 219 23.72 6.07 17.36
CA GLU A 219 24.08 5.43 18.62
C GLU A 219 22.86 5.02 19.47
N GLU A 220 21.83 5.87 19.54
CA GLU A 220 20.57 5.57 20.26
C GLU A 220 19.79 4.45 19.57
N SER A 221 19.76 4.46 18.24
CA SER A 221 19.19 3.39 17.43
C SER A 221 19.93 2.07 17.67
N ILE A 222 21.26 2.06 17.57
CA ILE A 222 22.11 0.89 17.82
C ILE A 222 21.90 0.39 19.25
N ARG A 223 21.82 1.27 20.25
CA ARG A 223 21.61 0.87 21.65
C ARG A 223 20.28 0.17 21.86
N ARG A 224 19.19 0.68 21.26
CA ARG A 224 17.88 0.01 21.31
C ARG A 224 17.95 -1.38 20.67
N HIS A 225 18.66 -1.50 19.55
CA HIS A 225 18.82 -2.77 18.86
C HIS A 225 19.78 -3.74 19.56
N ARG A 226 20.75 -3.25 20.34
CA ARG A 226 21.75 -4.06 21.04
C ARG A 226 21.27 -4.56 22.40
N ASP A 227 20.47 -3.77 23.11
CA ASP A 227 20.02 -4.09 24.48
C ASP A 227 18.62 -4.75 24.53
N GLY A 228 17.91 -4.82 23.40
CA GLY A 228 16.71 -5.65 23.23
C GLY A 228 17.02 -6.83 22.31
N ASP A 229 16.63 -8.06 22.71
CA ASP A 229 16.88 -9.34 22.03
C ASP A 229 16.83 -9.30 20.48
N PHE A 230 17.92 -8.91 19.79
CA PHE A 230 18.26 -9.45 18.46
C PHE A 230 19.69 -9.15 17.99
N THR A 231 20.26 -10.10 17.23
CA THR A 231 21.61 -10.06 16.68
C THR A 231 21.70 -9.34 15.31
N PRO A 232 22.82 -8.66 15.00
CA PRO A 232 22.92 -7.69 13.90
C PRO A 232 23.15 -8.28 12.50
N ASP A 233 23.02 -9.60 12.30
CA ASP A 233 23.58 -10.29 11.13
C ASP A 233 22.83 -10.08 9.81
N LYS A 234 21.79 -9.25 9.76
CA LYS A 234 21.05 -8.94 8.52
C LYS A 234 20.94 -7.43 8.32
N GLY A 235 22.01 -6.88 7.77
CA GLY A 235 22.12 -5.48 7.38
C GLY A 235 20.91 -4.97 6.59
N LEU A 236 20.59 -3.71 6.84
CA LEU A 236 19.65 -2.91 6.07
C LEU A 236 19.94 -3.09 4.57
N TRP A 237 18.94 -3.55 3.82
CA TRP A 237 18.98 -3.93 2.40
C TRP A 237 19.36 -2.79 1.41
N PHE A 238 19.88 -1.66 1.88
CA PHE A 238 20.25 -0.55 1.01
C PHE A 238 21.64 -0.68 0.36
N GLU A 239 22.49 -1.61 0.78
CA GLU A 239 23.87 -1.74 0.25
C GLU A 239 24.18 -3.04 -0.51
N ARG A 240 23.22 -3.97 -0.67
CA ARG A 240 23.43 -5.16 -1.50
C ARG A 240 22.79 -4.99 -2.87
N ASP A 241 23.67 -4.74 -3.86
CA ASP A 241 23.48 -4.95 -5.29
C ASP A 241 22.68 -3.91 -6.10
N LEU A 242 23.13 -2.66 -6.06
CA LEU A 242 23.17 -1.85 -7.30
C LEU A 242 24.52 -2.10 -7.97
N GLY A 243 24.65 -3.26 -8.61
CA GLY A 243 25.79 -3.55 -9.47
C GLY A 243 25.91 -2.46 -10.54
N GLU A 244 27.13 -1.94 -10.67
CA GLU A 244 27.54 -1.07 -11.77
C GLU A 244 27.18 -1.74 -13.10
N ALA A 245 26.32 -1.08 -13.87
CA ALA A 245 26.06 -1.38 -15.28
C ALA A 245 26.60 -0.22 -16.13
#